data_AF-A0A946FMP9-F1
#
_entry.id   AF-A0A946FMP9-F1
#
_cell.length_a   1.000
_cell.length_b   1.000
_cell.length_c   1.000
_cell.angle_alpha   90.00
_cell.angle_beta   90.00
_cell.angle_gamma   90.00
#
_symmetry.space_group_name_H-M   'P 1'
#
loop_
_entity.id
_entity.type
_entity.pdbx_description
1 polymer ?
#
loop_
_entity_poly.entity_id
_entity_poly.type
_entity_poly.pdbx_seq_one_letter_code
_entity_poly.pdbx_strand_id
1 'polypeptide(L)'
;MSRDEATRHMKLHESHYSYLDRGEARFITPEIIRNFCIAGRPDDIVNQLHGLEEEGLTGIVFSLPAESAFRLTEDFARNVIANM
;
A
#
# COMPACT_ATOMS: atom_id res chain seq x y z
N MET A 1 -1.69 -21.13 18.39
CA MET A 1 -3.08 -21.16 18.92
C MET A 1 -3.99 -20.52 17.88
N SER A 2 -5.11 -21.16 17.56
CA SER A 2 -6.14 -20.59 16.68
C SER A 2 -6.79 -19.37 17.34
N ARG A 3 -7.11 -18.33 16.56
CA ARG A 3 -7.95 -17.21 17.04
C ARG A 3 -9.33 -17.76 17.45
N ASP A 4 -9.96 -17.11 18.43
CA ASP A 4 -11.31 -17.41 18.90
C ASP A 4 -12.34 -17.32 17.75
N GLU A 5 -13.20 -18.33 17.59
CA GLU A 5 -14.05 -18.47 16.41
C GLU A 5 -15.04 -17.32 16.25
N ALA A 6 -15.67 -16.87 17.34
CA ALA A 6 -16.67 -15.81 17.30
C ALA A 6 -16.08 -14.47 16.86
N THR A 7 -14.82 -14.21 17.22
CA THR A 7 -14.16 -12.91 16.99
C THR A 7 -13.07 -12.93 15.91
N ARG A 8 -12.73 -14.09 15.33
CA ARG A 8 -11.59 -14.22 14.39
C ARG A 8 -11.67 -13.30 13.18
N HIS A 9 -12.89 -13.06 12.65
CA HIS A 9 -13.08 -12.23 11.47
C HIS A 9 -12.81 -10.75 11.78
N MET A 10 -13.29 -10.25 12.93
CA MET A 10 -13.00 -8.89 13.39
C MET A 10 -11.50 -8.71 13.68
N LYS A 11 -10.89 -9.67 14.38
CA LYS A 11 -9.45 -9.64 14.68
C LYS A 11 -8.57 -9.68 13.43
N LEU A 12 -9.03 -10.34 12.36
CA LEU A 12 -8.33 -10.33 11.08
C LEU A 12 -8.43 -8.96 10.39
N HIS A 13 -9.52 -8.22 10.60
CA HIS A 13 -9.73 -6.89 10.00
C HIS A 13 -9.17 -5.74 10.85
N GLU A 14 -8.76 -6.01 12.09
CA GLU A 14 -8.30 -4.98 13.04
C GLU A 14 -7.08 -4.20 12.54
N SER A 15 -6.23 -4.82 11.73
CA SER A 15 -5.01 -4.19 11.21
C SER A 15 -5.22 -3.44 9.88
N HIS A 16 -6.42 -3.47 9.31
CA HIS A 16 -6.72 -2.95 7.96
C HIS A 16 -6.32 -1.47 7.84
N TYR A 17 -5.44 -1.19 6.88
CA TYR A 17 -4.81 0.13 6.64
C TYR A 17 -4.08 0.77 7.83
N SER A 18 -3.82 0.02 8.91
CA SER A 18 -3.32 0.60 10.17
C SER A 18 -1.92 0.10 10.53
N TYR A 19 -1.70 -1.22 10.55
CA TYR A 19 -0.41 -1.79 10.93
C TYR A 19 -0.22 -3.21 10.36
N LEU A 20 1.01 -3.72 10.40
CA LEU A 20 1.32 -5.12 10.09
C LEU A 20 1.28 -5.94 11.37
N ASP A 21 0.41 -6.94 11.44
CA ASP A 21 0.39 -7.89 12.57
C ASP A 21 1.72 -8.65 12.64
N ARG A 22 2.29 -8.75 13.86
CA ARG A 22 3.62 -9.36 14.06
C ARG A 22 3.65 -10.84 13.67
N GLY A 23 2.55 -11.57 13.87
CA GLY A 23 2.45 -12.98 13.49
C GLY A 23 2.30 -13.18 11.98
N GLU A 24 1.75 -12.19 11.29
CA GLU A 24 1.54 -12.21 9.84
C GLU A 24 2.76 -11.67 9.05
N ALA A 25 3.62 -10.87 9.69
CA ALA A 25 4.83 -10.30 9.06
C ALA A 25 5.73 -11.34 8.38
N ARG A 26 5.79 -12.57 8.89
CA ARG A 26 6.55 -13.69 8.28
C ARG A 26 6.08 -14.08 6.87
N PHE A 27 4.83 -13.73 6.51
CA PHE A 27 4.27 -14.01 5.21
C PHE A 27 4.55 -12.90 4.20
N ILE A 28 5.06 -11.74 4.65
CA ILE A 28 5.38 -10.63 3.76
C ILE A 28 6.80 -10.80 3.25
N THR A 29 6.93 -11.23 2.00
CA THR A 29 8.22 -11.39 1.31
C THR A 29 8.46 -10.21 0.35
N PRO A 30 9.72 -9.97 -0.06
CA PRO A 30 10.01 -8.98 -1.10
C PRO A 30 9.26 -9.23 -2.41
N GLU A 31 8.99 -10.50 -2.75
CA GLU A 31 8.23 -10.87 -3.94
C GLU A 31 6.74 -10.50 -3.81
N ILE A 32 6.14 -10.72 -2.64
CA ILE A 32 4.77 -10.29 -2.38
C ILE A 32 4.65 -8.76 -2.48
N ILE A 33 5.62 -8.02 -1.92
CA ILE A 33 5.60 -6.56 -2.02
C ILE A 33 5.71 -6.12 -3.48
N ARG A 34 6.64 -6.68 -4.26
CA ARG A 34 6.80 -6.32 -5.68
C ARG A 34 5.57 -6.62 -6.54
N ASN A 35 4.88 -7.72 -6.27
CA ASN A 35 3.78 -8.18 -7.12
C ASN A 35 2.43 -7.56 -6.72
N PHE A 36 2.26 -7.12 -5.47
CA PHE A 36 0.96 -6.69 -4.94
C PHE A 36 0.95 -5.27 -4.37
N CYS A 37 2.06 -4.53 -4.44
CA CYS A 37 2.13 -3.15 -3.98
C CYS A 37 2.81 -2.25 -5.02
N ILE A 38 2.36 -1.00 -5.08
CA ILE A 38 3.10 0.06 -5.75
C ILE A 38 4.05 0.67 -4.72
N ALA A 39 5.32 0.25 -4.75
CA ALA A 39 6.31 0.62 -3.75
C ALA A 39 7.71 0.72 -4.36
N GLY A 40 8.53 1.63 -3.82
CA GLY A 40 9.90 1.85 -4.25
C GLY A 40 10.35 3.29 -4.06
N ARG A 41 11.42 3.68 -4.75
CA ARG A 41 11.80 5.08 -4.93
C ARG A 41 10.81 5.77 -5.89
N PRO A 42 10.78 7.11 -5.96
CA PRO A 42 9.86 7.81 -6.86
C PRO A 42 9.92 7.31 -8.31
N ASP A 43 11.12 7.14 -8.87
CA ASP A 43 11.28 6.64 -10.25
C ASP A 43 10.76 5.20 -10.43
N ASP A 44 10.89 4.34 -9.41
CA ASP A 44 10.35 2.98 -9.45
C ASP A 44 8.81 3.01 -9.50
N ILE A 45 8.20 3.95 -8.77
CA ILE A 45 6.76 4.14 -8.71
C ILE A 45 6.23 4.68 -10.03
N VAL A 46 6.89 5.67 -10.64
CA VAL A 46 6.52 6.22 -11.96
C VAL A 46 6.54 5.10 -13.01
N ASN A 47 7.61 4.30 -13.07
CA ASN A 47 7.70 3.18 -14.01
C ASN A 47 6.58 2.14 -13.81
N GLN A 48 6.24 1.82 -12.56
CA GLN A 48 5.13 0.91 -12.26
C GLN A 48 3.79 1.50 -12.72
N LEU A 49 3.55 2.79 -12.49
CA LEU A 49 2.31 3.45 -12.87
C LEU A 49 2.14 3.51 -14.39
N HIS A 50 3.18 3.81 -15.16
CA HIS A 50 3.11 3.74 -16.63
C HIS A 50 2.75 2.34 -17.13
N GLY A 51 3.36 1.30 -16.57
CA GLY A 51 3.00 -0.09 -16.92
C GLY A 51 1.53 -0.39 -16.62
N LEU A 52 1.03 0.06 -15.46
CA LEU A 52 -0.37 -0.12 -15.09
C LEU A 52 -1.33 0.70 -15.96
N GLU A 53 -0.94 1.91 -16.40
CA GLU A 53 -1.70 2.73 -17.34
C GLU A 53 -1.85 2.03 -18.71
N GLU A 54 -0.78 1.41 -19.21
CA GLU A 54 -0.82 0.58 -20.43
C GLU A 54 -1.76 -0.62 -20.29
N GLU A 55 -1.89 -1.16 -19.06
CA GLU A 55 -2.83 -2.23 -18.72
C GLU A 55 -4.27 -1.72 -18.46
N GLY A 56 -4.50 -0.41 -18.50
CA GLY A 56 -5.83 0.21 -18.41
C GLY A 56 -6.18 0.82 -17.05
N LEU A 57 -5.21 0.98 -16.14
CA LEU A 57 -5.41 1.76 -14.92
C LEU A 57 -5.67 3.23 -15.26
N THR A 58 -6.72 3.82 -14.71
CA THR A 58 -7.10 5.22 -14.98
C THR A 58 -7.14 6.11 -13.74
N GLY A 59 -6.87 5.55 -12.57
CA GLY A 59 -6.85 6.30 -11.32
C GLY A 59 -6.44 5.48 -10.12
N ILE A 60 -5.90 6.16 -9.12
CA ILE A 60 -5.49 5.61 -7.83
C ILE A 60 -6.13 6.41 -6.70
N VAL A 61 -6.40 5.74 -5.58
CA VAL A 61 -6.94 6.36 -4.36
C VAL A 61 -6.01 6.06 -3.20
N PHE A 62 -5.69 7.09 -2.43
CA PHE A 62 -4.91 6.97 -1.20
C PHE A 62 -5.81 6.96 0.03
N SER A 63 -5.54 6.05 0.96
CA SER A 63 -6.03 6.12 2.34
C SER A 63 -4.84 6.45 3.23
N LEU A 64 -4.77 7.70 3.68
CA LEU A 64 -3.63 8.24 4.43
C LEU A 64 -4.05 8.59 5.87
N PRO A 65 -3.17 8.40 6.87
CA PRO A 65 -3.37 8.91 8.21
C PRO A 65 -3.50 10.45 8.18
N ALA A 66 -4.52 10.99 8.84
CA ALA A 66 -4.85 12.42 8.80
C ALA A 66 -3.67 13.33 9.17
N GLU A 67 -2.88 12.94 10.16
CA GLU A 67 -1.69 13.68 10.63
C GLU A 67 -0.59 13.84 9.57
N SER A 68 -0.53 12.93 8.59
CA SER A 68 0.52 12.89 7.56
C SER A 68 -0.01 13.15 6.15
N ALA A 69 -1.34 13.25 5.98
CA ALA A 69 -2.00 13.29 4.69
C ALA A 69 -1.49 14.43 3.80
N PHE A 70 -1.37 15.65 4.32
CA PHE A 70 -0.86 16.80 3.55
C PHE A 70 0.56 16.57 3.04
N ARG A 71 1.48 16.21 3.93
CA ARG A 71 2.88 15.98 3.55
C ARG A 71 3.01 14.84 2.54
N LEU A 72 2.36 13.71 2.79
CA LEU A 72 2.43 12.56 1.88
C LEU A 72 1.81 12.87 0.52
N THR A 73 0.72 13.63 0.48
CA THR A 73 0.10 14.06 -0.79
C THR A 73 1.03 15.02 -1.55
N GLU A 74 1.65 15.98 -0.86
CA GLU A 74 2.62 16.88 -1.47
C GLU A 74 3.85 16.14 -1.99
N ASP A 75 4.42 15.24 -1.19
CA ASP A 75 5.57 14.41 -1.56
C ASP A 75 5.25 13.58 -2.81
N PHE A 76 4.06 12.96 -2.86
CA PHE A 76 3.62 12.18 -4.02
C PHE A 76 3.39 13.06 -5.25
N ALA A 77 2.76 14.22 -5.08
CA ALA A 77 2.53 15.15 -6.18
C ALA A 77 3.85 15.67 -6.79
N ARG A 78 4.83 16.01 -5.96
CA ARG A 78 6.12 16.57 -6.39
C ARG A 78 7.05 15.53 -7.00
N ASN A 79 7.10 14.33 -6.43
CA ASN A 79 8.10 13.34 -6.81
C ASN A 79 7.58 12.29 -7.78
N VAL A 80 6.26 12.07 -7.83
CA VAL A 80 5.64 11.08 -8.73
C VAL A 80 4.81 11.79 -9.79
N ILE A 81 3.72 12.49 -9.42
CA ILE A 81 2.79 13.08 -10.42
C ILE A 81 3.48 14.07 -11.36
N ALA A 82 4.42 14.88 -10.86
CA ALA A 82 5.15 15.83 -11.69
C ALA A 82 6.13 15.17 -12.69
N ASN A 83 6.43 13.87 -12.51
CA ASN A 83 7.34 13.08 -13.35
C ASN A 83 6.64 11.95 -14.11
N MET A 84 5.32 11.79 -13.94
CA MET A 84 4.43 10.99 -14.79
C MET A 84 4.19 11.74 -16.10
#